data_AF-A0A6F8YD63-F1
#
_entry.id   AF-A0A6F8YD63-F1
#
_cell.length_a   1.000
_cell.length_b   1.000
_cell.length_c   1.000
_cell.angle_alpha   90.00
_cell.angle_beta   90.00
_cell.angle_gamma   90.00
#
_symmetry.space_group_name_H-M   'P 1'
#
loop_
_entity.id
_entity.type
_entity.pdbx_description
1 polymer ?
#
loop_
_entity_poly.entity_id
_entity_poly.type
_entity_poly.pdbx_seq_one_letter_code
_entity_poly.pdbx_strand_id
1 'polypeptide(L)'
;MNTTARKVWRRARSIMLAFAIMMTGVLVTATPAHAVINYWTWATSVNVRQNLNYPEYCRELPGTARCTAIMDQVNPWDAIGVYCQKPGQVIGGNPYWLWVITPRGVRGWMASYYINYPDNRLPNIPDCY
;
A
#
# COMPACT_ATOMS: atom_id res chain seq x y z
N MET A 1 49.74 -23.40 14.73
CA MET A 1 49.00 -22.86 15.88
C MET A 1 49.54 -21.46 16.17
N ASN A 2 48.74 -20.43 15.87
CA ASN A 2 49.19 -19.02 15.79
C ASN A 2 49.22 -18.34 17.16
N THR A 3 50.31 -17.63 17.44
CA THR A 3 50.42 -16.67 18.54
C THR A 3 51.00 -15.34 18.05
N THR A 4 50.21 -14.28 18.31
CA THR A 4 50.63 -12.97 18.81
C THR A 4 51.34 -11.96 17.89
N ALA A 5 50.55 -10.95 17.53
CA ALA A 5 50.84 -9.51 17.39
C ALA A 5 52.29 -9.00 17.55
N ARG A 6 52.71 -8.12 16.63
CA ARG A 6 53.55 -6.95 16.96
C ARG A 6 53.29 -5.77 16.01
N LYS A 7 52.82 -4.69 16.63
CA LYS A 7 52.75 -3.29 16.16
C LYS A 7 54.16 -2.78 15.79
N VAL A 8 54.24 -1.86 14.81
CA VAL A 8 55.00 -0.59 14.82
C VAL A 8 55.44 -0.17 13.40
N TRP A 9 54.63 0.72 12.82
CA TRP A 9 54.97 1.97 12.13
C TRP A 9 56.26 2.05 11.30
N ARG A 10 56.11 2.17 9.97
CA ARG A 10 57.01 2.99 9.13
C ARG A 10 56.28 3.70 7.99
N ARG A 11 56.20 5.02 8.15
CA ARG A 11 56.41 6.08 7.14
C ARG A 11 55.40 6.18 5.99
N ALA A 12 54.51 7.16 6.15
CA ALA A 12 53.79 7.83 5.08
C ALA A 12 54.72 8.32 3.96
N ARG A 13 54.38 8.01 2.71
CA ARG A 13 54.71 8.79 1.52
C ARG A 13 53.55 8.69 0.54
N SER A 14 52.97 9.85 0.26
CA SER A 14 52.22 10.32 -0.93
C SER A 14 52.09 9.32 -2.08
N ILE A 15 50.94 9.18 -2.73
CA ILE A 15 50.47 10.11 -3.78
C ILE A 15 48.94 9.99 -3.86
N MET A 16 48.20 11.07 -3.62
CA MET A 16 46.80 11.18 -4.04
C MET A 16 46.79 11.39 -5.56
N LEU A 17 46.32 10.40 -6.32
CA LEU A 17 45.80 10.65 -7.66
C LEU A 17 44.31 10.96 -7.52
N ALA A 18 43.96 12.23 -7.72
CA ALA A 18 42.58 12.67 -7.80
C ALA A 18 41.97 12.21 -9.14
N PHE A 19 41.20 11.13 -9.11
CA PHE A 19 40.22 10.85 -10.16
C PHE A 19 38.90 11.54 -9.79
N ALA A 20 38.73 12.78 -10.27
CA ALA A 20 37.47 13.48 -10.21
C ALA A 20 36.51 12.86 -11.26
N ILE A 21 35.81 11.79 -10.88
CA ILE A 21 34.67 11.30 -11.64
C ILE A 21 33.52 12.26 -11.34
N MET A 22 33.17 13.10 -12.32
CA MET A 22 31.93 13.89 -12.29
C MET A 22 30.73 12.93 -12.34
N MET A 23 30.28 12.48 -11.18
CA MET A 23 28.93 11.93 -11.05
C MET A 23 27.97 13.12 -11.06
N THR A 24 27.40 13.43 -12.22
CA THR A 24 26.14 14.18 -12.29
C THR A 24 25.08 13.35 -11.58
N GLY A 25 24.92 13.60 -10.28
CA GLY A 25 23.89 12.98 -9.45
C GLY A 25 22.52 13.40 -9.96
N VAL A 26 21.82 12.47 -10.59
CA VAL A 26 20.38 12.61 -10.82
C VAL A 26 19.73 12.59 -9.43
N LEU A 27 19.18 13.72 -9.00
CA LEU A 27 18.33 13.81 -7.81
C LEU A 27 17.07 12.99 -8.08
N VAL A 28 17.08 11.71 -7.72
CA VAL A 28 15.85 10.92 -7.62
C VAL A 28 15.12 11.43 -6.39
N THR A 29 14.15 12.31 -6.58
CA THR A 29 13.21 12.66 -5.51
C THR A 29 12.43 11.39 -5.16
N ALA A 30 12.75 10.77 -4.03
CA ALA A 30 11.95 9.67 -3.50
C ALA A 30 10.55 10.23 -3.23
N THR A 31 9.56 9.79 -4.00
CA THR A 31 8.17 10.04 -3.62
C THR A 31 7.92 9.32 -2.30
N PRO A 32 7.32 9.97 -1.29
CA PRO A 32 6.96 9.27 -0.08
C PRO A 32 6.01 8.13 -0.47
N ALA A 33 6.43 6.89 -0.21
CA ALA A 33 5.53 5.77 -0.31
C ALA A 33 4.43 6.01 0.73
N HIS A 34 3.17 6.16 0.29
CA HIS A 34 2.05 6.15 1.21
C HIS A 34 2.12 4.84 1.99
N ALA A 35 2.28 4.94 3.31
CA ALA A 35 2.30 3.77 4.16
C ALA A 35 0.97 3.02 3.97
N VAL A 36 1.05 1.80 3.44
CA VAL A 36 -0.11 0.94 3.32
C VAL A 36 -0.47 0.49 4.74
N ILE A 37 -1.52 1.08 5.30
CA ILE A 37 -2.05 0.66 6.60
C ILE A 37 -2.84 -0.62 6.35
N ASN A 38 -2.47 -1.68 7.07
CA ASN A 38 -3.15 -2.96 6.99
C ASN A 38 -4.38 -2.96 7.90
N TYR A 39 -5.51 -3.41 7.36
CA TYR A 39 -6.75 -3.63 8.09
C TYR A 39 -7.21 -5.08 7.90
N TRP A 40 -8.12 -5.51 8.77
CA TRP A 40 -8.74 -6.85 8.74
C TRP A 40 -10.25 -6.74 8.68
N THR A 41 -10.90 -7.76 8.14
CA THR A 41 -12.37 -7.86 8.16
C THR A 41 -12.88 -8.61 9.37
N TRP A 42 -14.11 -8.32 9.80
CA TRP A 42 -14.83 -9.13 10.78
C TRP A 42 -15.67 -10.25 10.13
N ALA A 43 -15.96 -10.14 8.84
CA ALA A 43 -16.72 -11.12 8.05
C ALA A 43 -15.82 -11.98 7.16
N THR A 44 -16.32 -13.16 6.79
CA THR A 44 -15.74 -14.08 5.81
C THR A 44 -16.24 -13.79 4.40
N SER A 45 -15.45 -14.19 3.40
CA SER A 45 -15.81 -14.08 1.97
C SER A 45 -16.24 -12.67 1.54
N VAL A 46 -15.59 -11.64 2.07
CA VAL A 46 -15.89 -10.23 1.78
C VAL A 46 -15.42 -9.90 0.37
N ASN A 47 -16.35 -9.45 -0.47
CA ASN A 47 -16.07 -9.24 -1.89
C ASN A 47 -15.25 -7.98 -2.14
N VAL A 48 -14.17 -8.13 -2.90
CA VAL A 48 -13.44 -7.05 -3.56
C VAL A 48 -13.90 -6.98 -5.01
N ARG A 49 -14.39 -5.81 -5.41
CA ARG A 49 -15.17 -5.66 -6.63
C ARG A 49 -14.56 -4.68 -7.62
N GLN A 50 -14.83 -4.89 -8.90
CA GLN A 50 -14.57 -3.94 -9.98
C GLN A 50 -15.70 -3.98 -11.01
N ASN A 51 -15.57 -3.16 -12.05
CA ASN A 51 -16.30 -3.29 -13.28
C ASN A 51 -15.28 -3.41 -14.42
N LEU A 52 -15.28 -4.55 -15.10
CA LEU A 52 -14.28 -4.85 -16.14
C LEU A 52 -14.57 -4.14 -17.46
N ASN A 53 -15.82 -3.76 -17.70
CA ASN A 53 -16.25 -3.10 -18.93
C ASN A 53 -16.22 -1.57 -18.79
N TYR A 54 -16.57 -1.06 -17.60
CA TYR A 54 -16.73 0.37 -17.30
C TYR A 54 -16.10 0.69 -15.92
N PRO A 55 -14.77 0.61 -15.78
CA PRO A 55 -14.08 0.78 -14.50
C PRO A 55 -14.31 2.16 -13.86
N GLU A 56 -14.58 3.18 -14.65
CA GLU A 56 -14.93 4.53 -14.22
C GLU A 56 -16.22 4.59 -13.40
N TYR A 57 -17.22 3.75 -13.70
CA TYR A 57 -18.47 3.72 -12.92
C TYR A 57 -18.23 3.34 -11.46
N CYS A 58 -17.31 2.41 -11.24
CA CYS A 58 -16.83 2.04 -9.91
C CYS A 58 -16.05 3.16 -9.24
N ARG A 59 -15.19 3.85 -10.00
CA ARG A 59 -14.35 4.93 -9.46
C ARG A 59 -15.20 6.13 -9.03
N GLU A 60 -16.25 6.45 -9.78
CA GLU A 60 -17.15 7.56 -9.48
C GLU A 60 -18.03 7.29 -8.26
N LEU A 61 -18.69 6.13 -8.22
CA LEU A 61 -19.62 5.74 -7.16
C LEU A 61 -19.53 4.24 -6.90
N PRO A 62 -18.64 3.78 -6.01
CA PRO A 62 -18.48 2.36 -5.73
C PRO A 62 -19.76 1.77 -5.11
N GLY A 63 -20.09 0.54 -5.52
CA GLY A 63 -21.33 -0.13 -5.15
C GLY A 63 -21.46 -1.49 -5.82
N THR A 64 -22.29 -2.39 -5.29
CA THR A 64 -22.51 -3.73 -5.86
C THR A 64 -23.17 -3.69 -7.23
N ALA A 65 -23.96 -2.65 -7.52
CA ALA A 65 -24.61 -2.48 -8.83
C ALA A 65 -23.66 -1.91 -9.90
N ARG A 66 -22.71 -1.06 -9.52
CA ARG A 66 -21.73 -0.45 -10.43
C ARG A 66 -20.46 -1.28 -10.56
N CYS A 67 -20.06 -1.96 -9.49
CA CYS A 67 -18.94 -2.89 -9.41
C CYS A 67 -19.44 -4.34 -9.38
N THR A 68 -19.88 -4.79 -10.55
CA THR A 68 -20.59 -6.06 -10.72
C THR A 68 -19.67 -7.27 -10.63
N ALA A 69 -18.41 -7.14 -11.04
CA ALA A 69 -17.43 -8.23 -11.01
C ALA A 69 -16.84 -8.38 -9.60
N ILE A 70 -16.88 -9.61 -9.07
CA ILE A 70 -16.11 -9.99 -7.88
C ILE A 70 -14.73 -10.40 -8.37
N MET A 71 -13.73 -9.63 -8.00
CA MET A 71 -12.33 -9.87 -8.39
C MET A 71 -11.63 -10.81 -7.43
N ASP A 72 -12.00 -10.73 -6.15
CA ASP A 72 -11.40 -11.51 -5.07
C ASP A 72 -12.33 -11.51 -3.84
N GLN A 73 -12.03 -12.36 -2.85
CA GLN A 73 -12.70 -12.41 -1.57
C GLN A 73 -11.71 -12.47 -0.42
N VAL A 74 -11.88 -11.62 0.59
CA VAL A 74 -11.02 -11.57 1.77
C VAL A 74 -11.73 -12.13 3.01
N ASN A 75 -10.96 -12.76 3.89
CA ASN A 75 -11.44 -13.37 5.13
C ASN A 75 -10.86 -12.63 6.34
N PRO A 76 -11.38 -12.89 7.56
CA PRO A 76 -10.73 -12.41 8.77
C PRO A 76 -9.28 -12.86 8.78
N TRP A 77 -8.39 -11.99 9.29
CA TRP A 77 -6.93 -12.18 9.31
C TRP A 77 -6.19 -12.01 7.98
N ASP A 78 -6.89 -11.88 6.84
CA ASP A 78 -6.27 -11.39 5.61
C ASP A 78 -5.85 -9.92 5.82
N ALA A 79 -4.56 -9.63 5.69
CA ALA A 79 -4.04 -8.26 5.78
C ALA A 79 -4.38 -7.49 4.50
N ILE A 80 -5.28 -6.52 4.60
CA ILE A 80 -5.77 -5.74 3.46
C ILE A 80 -5.10 -4.38 3.47
N GLY A 81 -4.42 -4.05 2.38
CA GLY A 81 -3.86 -2.73 2.19
C GLY A 81 -4.92 -1.76 1.69
N VAL A 82 -5.10 -0.62 2.37
CA VAL A 82 -6.07 0.42 1.97
C VAL A 82 -5.32 1.62 1.39
N TYR A 83 -5.63 2.01 0.15
CA TYR A 83 -5.00 3.15 -0.50
C TYR A 83 -5.76 4.46 -0.29
N CYS A 84 -7.09 4.42 -0.47
CA CYS A 84 -7.96 5.57 -0.32
C CYS A 84 -9.40 5.11 -0.04
N GLN A 85 -10.25 6.05 0.36
CA GLN A 85 -11.67 5.81 0.65
C GLN A 85 -12.57 6.84 -0.03
N LYS A 86 -13.84 6.50 -0.26
CA LYS A 86 -14.85 7.49 -0.69
C LYS A 86 -16.27 7.02 -0.40
N PRO A 87 -17.26 7.93 -0.40
CA PRO A 87 -18.67 7.55 -0.33
C PRO A 87 -19.12 6.73 -1.55
N GLY A 88 -20.06 5.81 -1.32
CA GLY A 88 -20.67 4.94 -2.32
C GLY A 88 -22.03 4.40 -1.88
N GLN A 89 -22.40 3.22 -2.35
CA GLN A 89 -23.61 2.53 -1.88
C GLN A 89 -23.54 2.24 -0.37
N VAL A 90 -24.60 2.52 0.37
CA VAL A 90 -24.65 2.19 1.80
C VAL A 90 -24.78 0.68 1.99
N ILE A 91 -23.85 0.07 2.73
CA ILE A 91 -23.87 -1.34 3.13
C ILE A 91 -23.80 -1.40 4.65
N GLY A 92 -24.75 -2.10 5.29
CA GLY A 92 -24.76 -2.24 6.75
C GLY A 92 -24.78 -0.92 7.54
N GLY A 93 -25.29 0.16 6.95
CA GLY A 93 -25.29 1.49 7.55
C GLY A 93 -24.01 2.31 7.33
N ASN A 94 -22.98 1.75 6.70
CA ASN A 94 -21.74 2.46 6.36
C ASN A 94 -21.76 2.95 4.90
N PRO A 95 -21.61 4.25 4.61
CA PRO A 95 -21.57 4.79 3.25
C PRO A 95 -20.19 4.72 2.58
N TYR A 96 -19.13 4.36 3.30
CA TYR A 96 -17.76 4.38 2.76
C TYR A 96 -17.34 3.08 2.08
N TRP A 97 -16.60 3.23 0.99
CA TRP A 97 -15.93 2.18 0.25
C TRP A 97 -14.43 2.47 0.20
N LEU A 98 -13.65 1.39 0.15
CA LEU A 98 -12.20 1.41 0.20
C LEU A 98 -11.65 0.90 -1.12
N TRP A 99 -10.67 1.62 -1.68
CA TRP A 99 -9.82 1.07 -2.75
C TRP A 99 -8.69 0.29 -2.10
N VAL A 100 -8.72 -1.04 -2.25
CA VAL A 100 -7.86 -1.95 -1.51
C VAL A 100 -6.93 -2.76 -2.41
N ILE A 101 -5.90 -3.35 -1.80
CA ILE A 101 -5.13 -4.47 -2.34
C ILE A 101 -5.24 -5.66 -1.38
N THR A 102 -5.62 -6.83 -1.91
CA THR A 102 -5.71 -8.08 -1.14
C THR A 102 -4.33 -8.72 -0.96
N PRO A 103 -4.16 -9.68 -0.03
CA PRO A 103 -2.91 -10.45 0.11
C PRO A 103 -2.47 -11.16 -1.18
N ARG A 104 -3.42 -11.44 -2.09
CA ARG A 104 -3.17 -12.08 -3.40
C ARG A 104 -2.78 -11.06 -4.48
N GLY A 105 -2.62 -9.79 -4.13
CA GLY A 105 -2.24 -8.72 -5.05
C GLY A 105 -3.39 -8.17 -5.90
N VAL A 106 -4.64 -8.56 -5.61
CA VAL A 106 -5.81 -8.09 -6.36
C VAL A 106 -6.26 -6.74 -5.83
N ARG A 107 -6.53 -5.79 -6.74
CA ARG A 107 -7.06 -4.47 -6.39
C ARG A 107 -8.55 -4.38 -6.65
N GLY A 108 -9.26 -3.60 -5.86
CA GLY A 108 -10.68 -3.35 -6.11
C GLY A 108 -11.35 -2.54 -5.02
N TRP A 109 -12.65 -2.33 -5.17
CA TRP A 109 -13.51 -1.66 -4.21
C TRP A 109 -14.11 -2.64 -3.23
N MET A 110 -14.02 -2.32 -1.94
CA MET A 110 -14.59 -3.10 -0.85
C MET A 110 -15.39 -2.19 0.07
N ALA A 111 -16.55 -2.65 0.53
CA ALA A 111 -17.36 -1.87 1.47
C ALA A 111 -16.65 -1.78 2.83
N SER A 112 -16.50 -0.56 3.36
CA SER A 112 -15.82 -0.32 4.64
C SER A 112 -16.59 -0.91 5.83
N TYR A 113 -17.88 -1.19 5.66
CA TYR A 113 -18.71 -1.89 6.65
C TYR A 113 -18.05 -3.17 7.19
N TYR A 114 -17.30 -3.89 6.34
CA TYR A 114 -16.69 -5.16 6.72
C TYR A 114 -15.34 -5.04 7.44
N ILE A 115 -14.75 -3.84 7.50
CA ILE A 115 -13.51 -3.63 8.25
C ILE A 115 -13.81 -3.68 9.74
N ASN A 116 -12.93 -4.35 10.49
CA ASN A 116 -12.97 -4.36 11.94
C ASN A 116 -12.45 -3.02 12.51
N TYR A 117 -13.23 -1.96 12.33
CA TYR A 117 -12.97 -0.62 12.85
C TYR A 117 -14.29 0.01 13.28
N PRO A 118 -14.35 0.73 14.41
CA PRO A 118 -15.61 1.20 14.98
C PRO A 118 -16.29 2.30 14.15
N ASP A 119 -15.51 3.14 13.48
CA ASP A 119 -16.06 4.25 12.70
C ASP A 119 -16.26 3.89 11.24
N ASN A 120 -17.23 4.54 10.60
CA ASN A 120 -17.52 4.31 9.19
C ASN A 120 -16.36 4.67 8.26
N ARG A 121 -15.63 5.75 8.61
CA ARG A 121 -14.51 6.30 7.85
C ARG A 121 -13.21 5.97 8.58
N LEU A 122 -12.24 5.41 7.87
CA LEU A 122 -10.95 5.07 8.46
C LEU A 122 -10.10 6.33 8.67
N PRO A 123 -9.43 6.51 9.82
CA PRO A 123 -8.54 7.64 10.03
C PRO A 123 -7.29 7.50 9.15
N ASN A 124 -6.72 8.63 8.76
CA ASN A 124 -5.45 8.69 8.00
C ASN A 124 -5.46 7.99 6.63
N ILE A 125 -6.63 7.56 6.13
CA ILE A 125 -6.82 7.11 4.77
C ILE A 125 -7.30 8.29 3.92
N PRO A 126 -6.58 8.66 2.84
CA PRO A 126 -6.98 9.80 2.01
C PRO A 126 -8.26 9.50 1.24
N ASP A 127 -8.96 10.55 0.81
CA ASP A 127 -10.11 10.39 -0.07
C ASP A 127 -9.64 10.08 -1.51
N CYS A 128 -10.38 9.22 -2.22
CA CYS A 128 -10.09 8.93 -3.63
C CYS A 128 -10.59 10.08 -4.53
N TYR A 129 -9.73 10.54 -5.45
CA TYR A 129 -10.04 11.53 -6.49
C TYR A 129 -10.36 10.88 -7.85
#